data_AF-A0A9P4H834-F1
#
_entry.id   AF-A0A9P4H834-F1
#
_cell.length_a   1.000
_cell.length_b   1.000
_cell.length_c   1.000
_cell.angle_alpha   90.00
_cell.angle_beta   90.00
_cell.angle_gamma   90.00
#
_symmetry.space_group_name_H-M   'P 1'
#
loop_
_entity.id
_entity.type
_entity.pdbx_description
1 polymer ?
#
loop_
_entity_poly.entity_id
_entity_poly.type
_entity_poly.pdbx_seq_one_letter_code
_entity_poly.pdbx_strand_id
1 'polypeptide(L)'
;MASEAPEHPLPTSQTDHTHAAHGDETLSPLEQEVLDEYAKLLGNLNNMSTLLLDLSNSPSAAILDGLRGLERKTSLVFTLLKASVYSIVLNQQIGEDNQDEDLRGSMGPSLGGGGGSEG
;
A
#
# COMPACT_ATOMS: atom_id res chain seq x y z
N MET A 1 87.15 4.99 41.68
CA MET A 1 85.82 5.60 41.49
C MET A 1 85.22 4.99 40.23
N ALA A 2 83.98 4.48 40.35
CA ALA A 2 83.00 4.10 39.32
C ALA A 2 83.42 3.08 38.24
N SER A 3 82.60 2.16 37.73
CA SER A 3 81.34 1.49 38.08
C SER A 3 81.11 0.47 36.93
N GLU A 4 80.17 -0.48 37.09
CA GLU A 4 79.37 -1.10 35.98
C GLU A 4 80.03 -2.28 35.21
N ALA A 5 79.43 -3.46 34.96
CA ALA A 5 78.26 -4.23 35.42
C ALA A 5 78.49 -5.71 34.97
N PRO A 6 77.86 -6.74 35.59
CA PRO A 6 78.20 -8.15 35.37
C PRO A 6 77.45 -8.83 34.21
N GLU A 7 78.03 -9.93 33.74
CA GLU A 7 77.62 -10.82 32.64
C GLU A 7 76.28 -11.54 32.85
N HIS A 8 75.66 -12.04 31.77
CA HIS A 8 75.14 -13.43 31.72
C HIS A 8 74.73 -13.85 30.28
N PRO A 9 75.08 -15.08 29.83
CA PRO A 9 74.70 -15.63 28.52
C PRO A 9 73.24 -16.10 28.49
N LEU A 10 72.60 -15.94 27.33
CA LEU A 10 71.22 -16.36 27.05
C LEU A 10 71.04 -17.89 27.17
N PRO A 11 70.04 -18.40 27.92
CA PRO A 11 69.61 -19.78 27.79
C PRO A 11 68.63 -19.89 26.61
N THR A 12 68.98 -20.68 25.60
CA THR A 12 68.05 -21.14 24.57
C THR A 12 67.08 -22.13 25.20
N SER A 13 65.90 -21.64 25.63
CA SER A 13 64.78 -22.51 25.98
C SER A 13 64.24 -23.19 24.73
N GLN A 14 64.59 -24.46 24.63
CA GLN A 14 64.01 -25.48 23.79
C GLN A 14 62.48 -25.51 23.97
N THR A 15 61.76 -24.84 23.08
CA THR A 15 60.31 -25.02 22.92
C THR A 15 60.08 -26.27 22.08
N ASP A 16 60.12 -27.42 22.74
CA ASP A 16 59.51 -28.65 22.24
C ASP A 16 57.98 -28.45 22.25
N HIS A 17 57.45 -27.97 21.13
CA HIS A 17 56.02 -27.96 20.86
C HIS A 17 55.77 -28.74 19.57
N THR A 18 56.28 -29.96 19.49
CA THR A 18 55.73 -30.99 18.61
C THR A 18 54.39 -31.46 19.18
N HIS A 19 53.35 -30.64 19.01
CA HIS A 19 51.96 -31.11 19.09
C HIS A 19 51.43 -31.34 17.67
N ALA A 20 52.14 -32.21 16.94
CA ALA A 20 51.65 -32.82 15.72
C ALA A 20 51.00 -34.16 16.09
N ALA A 21 49.74 -34.12 16.51
CA ALA A 21 48.87 -35.28 16.56
C ALA A 21 47.44 -34.78 16.74
N HIS A 22 46.74 -34.59 15.62
CA HIS A 22 45.29 -34.81 15.47
C HIS A 22 44.52 -34.89 16.79
N GLY A 23 44.32 -33.74 17.44
CA GLY A 23 43.25 -33.61 18.42
C GLY A 23 41.98 -33.54 17.59
N ASP A 24 41.07 -34.49 17.81
CA ASP A 24 39.66 -34.31 17.53
C ASP A 24 39.30 -32.82 17.60
N GLU A 25 38.91 -32.20 16.49
CA GLU A 25 38.24 -30.89 16.49
C GLU A 25 36.83 -31.08 17.08
N THR A 26 36.76 -31.63 18.30
CA THR A 26 35.56 -31.63 19.11
C THR A 26 35.34 -30.17 19.47
N LEU A 27 34.38 -29.56 18.80
CA LEU A 27 33.89 -28.23 19.09
C LEU A 27 33.70 -28.07 20.61
N SER A 28 34.14 -26.94 21.13
CA SER A 28 33.84 -26.56 22.50
C SER A 28 32.31 -26.63 22.72
N PRO A 29 31.82 -27.02 23.92
CA PRO A 29 30.38 -27.07 24.20
C PRO A 29 29.64 -25.78 23.84
N LEU A 30 30.30 -24.63 24.03
CA LEU A 30 29.77 -23.31 23.67
C LEU A 30 29.70 -23.10 22.15
N GLU A 31 30.69 -23.58 21.41
CA GLU A 31 30.72 -23.44 19.94
C GLU A 31 29.59 -24.24 19.29
N GLN A 32 29.33 -25.45 19.79
CA GLN A 32 28.21 -26.28 19.33
C GLN A 32 26.86 -25.62 19.64
N GLU A 33 26.66 -25.10 20.86
CA GLU A 33 25.43 -24.39 21.24
C GLU A 33 25.17 -23.16 20.36
N VAL A 34 26.22 -22.39 20.06
CA VAL A 34 26.12 -21.22 19.18
C VAL A 34 25.75 -21.65 17.76
N LEU A 35 26.38 -22.69 17.22
CA LEU A 35 26.04 -23.22 15.88
C LEU A 35 24.60 -23.73 15.80
N ASP A 36 24.12 -24.42 16.85
CA ASP A 36 22.74 -24.91 16.92
C ASP A 36 21.74 -23.73 16.92
N GLU A 37 22.01 -22.67 17.69
CA GLU A 37 21.16 -21.47 17.68
C GLU A 37 21.24 -20.69 16.35
N TYR A 38 22.41 -20.63 15.69
CA TYR A 38 22.49 -20.05 14.34
C TYR A 38 21.74 -20.88 13.30
N ALA A 39 21.80 -22.21 13.38
CA ALA A 39 21.04 -23.10 12.49
C ALA A 39 19.53 -22.91 12.67
N LYS A 40 19.09 -22.79 13.91
CA LYS A 40 17.69 -22.50 14.26
C LYS A 40 17.27 -21.09 13.80
N LEU A 41 18.12 -20.08 13.98
CA LEU A 41 17.87 -18.72 13.50
C LEU A 41 17.76 -18.69 11.97
N LEU A 42 18.64 -19.39 11.26
CA LEU A 42 18.59 -19.52 9.81
C LEU A 42 17.31 -20.21 9.35
N GLY A 43 16.90 -21.27 10.05
CA GLY A 43 15.61 -21.93 9.81
C GLY A 43 14.43 -20.98 10.00
N ASN A 44 14.44 -20.19 11.07
CA ASN A 44 13.40 -19.19 11.34
C ASN A 44 13.36 -18.09 10.27
N LEU A 45 14.52 -17.59 9.83
CA LEU A 45 14.62 -16.58 8.77
C LEU A 45 14.12 -17.11 7.42
N ASN A 46 14.48 -18.35 7.07
CA ASN A 46 13.97 -18.98 5.85
C ASN A 46 12.45 -19.19 5.89
N ASN A 47 11.90 -19.58 7.05
CA ASN A 47 10.46 -19.69 7.23
C ASN A 47 9.77 -18.32 7.11
N MET A 48 10.28 -17.29 7.79
CA MET A 48 9.75 -15.92 7.68
C MET A 48 9.82 -15.41 6.24
N SER A 49 10.93 -15.63 5.53
CA SER A 49 11.08 -15.24 4.13
C SER A 49 10.04 -15.94 3.24
N THR A 50 9.82 -17.24 3.45
CA THR A 50 8.82 -18.01 2.70
C THR A 50 7.40 -17.49 2.97
N LEU A 51 7.05 -17.25 4.23
CA LEU A 51 5.75 -16.69 4.61
C LEU A 51 5.53 -15.29 4.04
N LEU A 52 6.55 -14.44 4.05
CA LEU A 52 6.48 -13.11 3.44
C LEU A 52 6.31 -13.18 1.93
N LEU A 53 7.00 -14.13 1.27
CA LEU A 53 6.86 -14.33 -0.17
C LEU A 53 5.43 -14.77 -0.53
N ASP A 54 4.86 -15.73 0.20
CA ASP A 54 3.48 -16.18 0.00
C ASP A 54 2.46 -15.06 0.27
N LEU A 55 2.64 -14.33 1.38
CA LEU A 55 1.81 -13.18 1.72
C LEU A 55 1.94 -12.03 0.71
N SER A 56 3.10 -11.86 0.07
CA SER A 56 3.26 -10.84 -0.98
C SER A 56 2.60 -11.22 -2.29
N ASN A 57 2.53 -12.52 -2.60
CA ASN A 57 2.06 -13.03 -3.89
C ASN A 57 0.55 -13.27 -3.92
N SER A 58 -0.07 -13.71 -2.81
CA SER A 58 -1.43 -14.25 -2.80
C SER A 58 -2.59 -13.25 -2.54
N PRO A 59 -2.51 -12.26 -1.63
CA PRO A 59 -3.66 -11.43 -1.27
C PRO A 59 -3.90 -10.22 -2.18
N SER A 60 -2.89 -9.71 -2.90
CA SER A 60 -3.05 -8.47 -3.68
C SER A 60 -3.90 -8.67 -4.94
N ALA A 61 -3.77 -9.78 -5.65
CA ALA A 61 -4.49 -9.99 -6.91
C ALA A 61 -6.01 -10.11 -6.71
N ALA A 62 -6.45 -10.95 -5.77
CA ALA A 62 -7.86 -11.19 -5.51
C ALA A 62 -8.58 -9.94 -4.96
N ILE A 63 -7.91 -9.18 -4.08
CA ILE A 63 -8.46 -7.92 -3.55
C ILE A 63 -8.54 -6.87 -4.66
N LEU A 64 -7.50 -6.73 -5.50
CA LEU A 64 -7.51 -5.77 -6.61
C LEU A 64 -8.60 -6.09 -7.64
N ASP A 65 -8.82 -7.37 -7.96
CA ASP A 65 -9.91 -7.76 -8.85
C ASP A 65 -11.29 -7.52 -8.22
N GLY A 66 -11.43 -7.76 -6.91
CA GLY A 66 -12.61 -7.39 -6.14
C GLY A 66 -12.90 -5.89 -6.20
N LEU A 67 -11.86 -5.05 -6.00
CA LEU A 67 -11.97 -3.59 -6.05
C LEU A 67 -12.32 -3.09 -7.45
N ARG A 68 -11.69 -3.62 -8.52
CA ARG A 68 -12.04 -3.30 -9.91
C ARG A 68 -13.48 -3.71 -10.24
N GLY A 69 -13.91 -4.88 -9.76
CA GLY A 69 -15.29 -5.33 -9.90
C GLY A 69 -16.27 -4.40 -9.20
N LEU A 70 -15.91 -3.92 -8.00
CA LEU A 70 -16.72 -2.98 -7.24
C LEU A 70 -16.80 -1.61 -7.93
N GLU A 71 -15.67 -1.07 -8.39
CA GLU A 71 -15.59 0.19 -9.16
C GLU A 71 -16.53 0.17 -10.36
N ARG A 72 -16.48 -0.87 -11.19
CA ARG A 72 -17.36 -0.97 -12.37
C ARG A 72 -18.84 -0.95 -11.99
N LYS A 73 -19.22 -1.67 -10.92
CA LYS A 73 -20.61 -1.74 -10.45
C LYS A 73 -21.07 -0.39 -9.90
N THR A 74 -20.26 0.27 -9.08
CA THR A 74 -20.62 1.57 -8.50
C THR A 74 -20.62 2.68 -9.54
N SER A 75 -19.69 2.68 -10.51
CA SER A 75 -19.71 3.60 -11.66
C SER A 75 -20.96 3.44 -12.51
N LEU A 76 -21.43 2.21 -12.72
CA LEU A 76 -22.68 1.97 -13.43
C LEU A 76 -23.87 2.53 -12.64
N VAL A 77 -23.96 2.22 -11.35
CA VAL A 77 -25.03 2.75 -10.48
C VAL A 77 -25.00 4.29 -10.45
N PHE A 78 -23.82 4.89 -10.31
CA PHE A 78 -23.65 6.35 -10.32
C PHE A 78 -24.08 6.97 -11.65
N THR A 79 -23.74 6.34 -12.78
CA THR A 79 -24.14 6.82 -14.11
C THR A 79 -25.65 6.74 -14.29
N LEU A 80 -26.26 5.63 -13.91
CA LEU A 80 -27.72 5.46 -13.98
C LEU A 80 -28.44 6.47 -13.08
N LEU A 81 -27.92 6.68 -11.86
CA LEU A 81 -28.45 7.70 -10.95
C LEU A 81 -28.34 9.10 -11.57
N LYS A 82 -27.18 9.46 -12.12
CA LYS A 82 -26.96 10.77 -12.75
C LYS A 82 -27.88 10.99 -13.95
N ALA A 83 -28.06 9.97 -14.79
CA ALA A 83 -28.98 10.03 -15.92
C ALA A 83 -30.44 10.18 -15.44
N SER A 84 -30.84 9.44 -14.42
CA SER A 84 -32.18 9.53 -13.82
C SER A 84 -32.43 10.92 -13.25
N VAL A 85 -31.50 11.45 -12.45
CA VAL A 85 -31.64 12.77 -11.85
C VAL A 85 -31.68 13.85 -12.93
N TYR A 86 -30.78 13.79 -13.92
CA TYR A 86 -30.75 14.76 -15.01
C TYR A 86 -32.05 14.76 -15.81
N SER A 87 -32.59 13.58 -16.14
CA SER A 87 -33.87 13.47 -16.83
C SER A 87 -35.03 14.08 -16.03
N ILE A 88 -35.05 13.87 -14.71
CA ILE A 88 -36.10 14.43 -13.84
C ILE A 88 -36.01 15.96 -13.78
N VAL A 89 -34.81 16.49 -13.52
CA VAL A 89 -34.58 17.95 -13.41
C VAL A 89 -34.87 18.65 -14.74
N LEU A 90 -34.46 18.06 -15.86
CA LEU A 90 -34.71 18.63 -17.18
C LEU A 90 -36.22 18.65 -17.51
N ASN A 91 -36.94 17.57 -17.21
CA ASN A 91 -38.39 17.51 -17.44
C ASN A 91 -39.15 18.53 -16.59
N GLN A 92 -38.67 18.83 -15.37
CA GLN A 92 -39.26 19.87 -14.51
C GLN A 92 -39.05 21.26 -15.10
N GLN A 93 -37.83 21.58 -15.55
CA GLN A 93 -37.53 22.87 -16.19
C GLN A 93 -38.40 23.09 -17.43
N ILE A 94 -38.53 22.08 -18.30
CA ILE A 94 -39.39 22.17 -19.49
C ILE A 94 -40.86 22.35 -19.08
N GLY A 95 -41.32 21.66 -18.03
CA GLY A 95 -42.69 21.81 -17.53
C GLY A 95 -42.97 23.20 -16.96
N GLU A 96 -42.03 23.78 -16.23
CA GLU A 96 -42.10 25.13 -15.66
C GLU A 96 -42.07 26.18 -16.78
N ASP A 97 -41.15 26.08 -17.75
CA ASP A 97 -41.04 27.00 -18.88
C ASP A 97 -42.34 27.04 -19.72
N ASN A 98 -42.99 25.90 -19.94
CA ASN A 98 -44.25 25.84 -20.69
C ASN A 98 -45.44 26.47 -19.93
N GLN A 99 -45.47 26.36 -18.60
CA GLN A 99 -46.52 26.99 -17.77
C GLN A 99 -46.42 28.52 -17.81
N ASP A 100 -45.20 29.07 -17.87
CA ASP A 100 -44.97 30.52 -17.95
C ASP A 100 -45.32 31.08 -19.35
N GLU A 101 -45.10 30.32 -20.42
CA GLU A 101 -45.51 30.69 -21.78
C GLU A 101 -47.05 30.68 -21.95
N ASP A 102 -47.75 29.70 -21.38
CA ASP A 102 -49.23 29.66 -21.39
C ASP A 102 -49.84 30.85 -20.61
N LEU A 103 -49.20 31.27 -19.52
CA LEU A 103 -49.63 32.45 -18.74
C LEU A 103 -49.39 33.77 -19.48
N ARG A 104 -48.26 33.93 -20.20
CA ARG A 104 -47.99 35.11 -21.04
C ARG A 104 -48.82 35.14 -22.33
N GLY A 105 -49.17 33.99 -22.91
CA GLY A 105 -50.02 33.88 -24.09
C GLY A 105 -51.47 34.32 -23.85
N SER A 106 -51.98 34.21 -22.62
CA SER A 106 -53.34 34.69 -22.27
C SER A 106 -53.45 36.20 -22.07
N MET A 107 -52.31 36.90 -21.96
CA MET A 107 -52.22 38.36 -21.74
C MET A 107 -51.74 39.09 -23.00
N GLY A 108 -52.23 38.67 -24.18
CA GLY A 108 -52.09 39.43 -25.44
C GLY A 108 -52.98 40.69 -25.45
N PRO A 109 -52.59 41.76 -26.15
CA PRO A 109 -53.14 43.09 -25.91
C PRO A 109 -54.64 43.15 -26.25
N SER A 110 -55.45 43.50 -25.26
CA SER A 110 -56.81 43.98 -25.51
C SER A 110 -56.72 45.25 -26.36
N LEU A 111 -56.80 45.08 -27.68
CA LEU A 111 -56.87 46.21 -28.62
C LEU A 111 -58.16 46.96 -28.31
N GLY A 112 -57.99 48.16 -27.75
CA GLY A 112 -59.05 49.14 -27.58
C GLY A 112 -59.71 49.44 -28.93
N GLY A 113 -60.88 48.85 -29.14
CA GLY A 113 -61.81 49.23 -30.19
C GLY A 113 -62.57 50.48 -29.75
N GLY A 114 -61.97 51.65 -30.00
CA GLY A 114 -62.70 52.92 -30.00
C GLY A 114 -63.73 52.89 -31.13
N GLY A 115 -65.01 52.79 -30.76
CA GLY A 115 -66.14 52.97 -31.66
C GLY A 115 -66.90 54.22 -31.24
N GLY A 116 -66.63 55.34 -31.93
CA GLY A 116 -67.47 56.52 -31.85
C GLY A 116 -68.87 56.19 -32.38
N SER A 117 -69.89 56.57 -31.62
CA SER A 117 -71.27 56.61 -32.10
C SER A 117 -71.72 58.06 -32.05
N GLU A 118 -71.70 58.70 -33.22
CA GLU A 118 -72.51 59.88 -33.52
C GLU A 118 -74.00 59.48 -33.53
N GLY A 119 -74.86 60.37 -33.04
CA GLY A 119 -76.32 60.21 -33.01
C GLY A 119 -76.97 61.08 -31.96
#